data_AF-A0A354Z9F7-F1
#
_entry.id   AF-A0A354Z9F7-F1
#
_cell.length_a   1.000
_cell.length_b   1.000
_cell.length_c   1.000
_cell.angle_alpha   90.00
_cell.angle_beta   90.00
_cell.angle_gamma   90.00
#
_symmetry.space_group_name_H-M   'P 1'
#
loop_
_entity.id
_entity.type
_entity.pdbx_description
1 polymer ?
#
loop_
_entity_poly.entity_id
_entity_poly.type
_entity_poly.pdbx_seq_one_letter_code
_entity_poly.pdbx_strand_id
1 'polypeptide(L)'
;HWFGQSYQFRPEPRDATSGQPLQKLIVEAAMRGVYTLGILPTGTGKSLCYQVPALSRFVRTGALSIVISPLVALMEDQIKGLRERGIESCAAISGLLSMPERADVLDR
;
A
#
# COMPACT_ATOMS: atom_id res chain seq x y z
N HIS A 1 -0.94 -1.32 -14.83
CA HIS A 1 -0.56 -0.14 -14.01
C HIS A 1 -1.54 0.04 -12.85
N TRP A 2 -1.03 0.40 -11.67
CA TRP A 2 -1.80 0.54 -10.41
C TRP A 2 -2.64 1.81 -10.35
N PHE A 3 -2.06 2.91 -10.82
CA PHE A 3 -2.80 4.08 -11.29
C PHE A 3 -3.35 3.81 -12.70
N GLY A 4 -4.47 4.42 -13.08
CA GLY A 4 -4.84 4.53 -14.49
C GLY A 4 -3.71 5.20 -15.30
N GLN A 5 -3.79 5.19 -16.62
CA GLN A 5 -2.76 5.78 -17.51
C GLN A 5 -2.49 7.29 -17.25
N SER A 6 -3.19 7.92 -16.30
CA SER A 6 -3.17 9.36 -16.01
C SER A 6 -3.06 9.70 -14.50
N TYR A 7 -2.46 8.85 -13.65
CA TYR A 7 -2.41 9.05 -12.18
C TYR A 7 -3.78 9.15 -11.47
N GLN A 8 -4.84 8.66 -12.12
CA GLN A 8 -6.19 8.67 -11.57
C GLN A 8 -6.48 7.38 -10.79
N PHE A 9 -7.34 7.50 -9.77
CA PHE A 9 -8.00 6.34 -9.15
C PHE A 9 -8.78 5.56 -10.21
N ARG A 10 -8.83 4.24 -10.04
CA ARG A 10 -9.61 3.40 -10.97
C ARG A 10 -11.09 3.79 -10.87
N PRO A 11 -11.79 3.95 -12.01
CA PRO A 11 -13.17 4.42 -12.00
C PRO A 11 -14.14 3.43 -11.34
N GLU A 12 -13.79 2.15 -11.36
CA GLU A 12 -14.55 1.06 -10.73
C GLU A 12 -13.66 0.26 -9.77
N PRO A 13 -14.25 -0.38 -8.73
CA PRO A 13 -15.67 -0.29 -8.34
C PRO A 13 -16.04 1.06 -7.71
N ARG A 14 -17.31 1.43 -7.80
CA ARG A 14 -17.89 2.64 -7.17
C ARG A 14 -18.68 2.34 -5.91
N ASP A 15 -18.72 3.33 -5.03
CA ASP A 15 -19.65 3.38 -3.92
C ASP A 15 -21.09 3.59 -4.43
N ALA A 16 -22.03 2.82 -3.88
CA ALA A 16 -23.42 2.84 -4.33
C ALA A 16 -24.16 4.13 -3.94
N THR A 17 -23.72 4.82 -2.89
CA THR A 17 -24.37 6.04 -2.39
C THR A 17 -23.84 7.29 -3.06
N SER A 18 -22.51 7.46 -3.10
CA SER A 18 -21.85 8.67 -3.62
C SER A 18 -21.50 8.58 -5.11
N GLY A 19 -21.52 7.38 -5.71
CA GLY A 19 -21.08 7.15 -7.08
C GLY A 19 -19.58 7.35 -7.31
N GLN A 20 -18.80 7.63 -6.25
CA GLN A 20 -17.37 7.87 -6.33
C GLN A 20 -16.59 6.55 -6.36
N PRO A 21 -15.40 6.53 -6.98
CA PRO A 21 -14.51 5.38 -6.93
C PRO A 21 -14.19 4.93 -5.50
N LEU A 22 -14.32 3.62 -5.20
CA LEU A 22 -14.01 3.08 -3.88
C LEU A 22 -12.54 3.30 -3.50
N GLN A 23 -11.61 3.18 -4.44
CA GLN A 23 -10.19 3.49 -4.17
C GLN A 23 -10.01 4.91 -3.62
N LYS A 24 -10.70 5.90 -4.22
CA LYS A 24 -10.62 7.30 -3.82
C LYS A 24 -11.12 7.47 -2.39
N LEU A 25 -12.31 6.96 -2.10
CA LEU A 25 -12.94 7.07 -0.78
C LEU A 25 -12.08 6.47 0.32
N ILE A 26 -11.51 5.27 0.07
CA ILE A 26 -10.66 4.58 1.05
C ILE A 26 -9.35 5.35 1.27
N VAL A 27 -8.70 5.83 0.21
CA VAL A 27 -7.48 6.64 0.34
C VAL A 27 -7.76 7.92 1.10
N GLU A 28 -8.84 8.63 0.79
CA GLU A 28 -9.20 9.88 1.47
C GLU A 28 -9.52 9.65 2.95
N ALA A 29 -10.26 8.59 3.28
CA ALA A 29 -10.53 8.20 4.66
C ALA A 29 -9.23 7.87 5.41
N ALA A 30 -8.36 7.06 4.81
CA ALA A 30 -7.06 6.71 5.37
C ALA A 30 -6.14 7.93 5.51
N MET A 31 -6.19 8.90 4.60
CA MET A 31 -5.43 10.15 4.68
C MET A 31 -5.89 11.04 5.84
N ARG A 32 -7.19 11.01 6.18
CA ARG A 32 -7.76 11.68 7.37
C ARG A 32 -7.52 10.93 8.69
N GLY A 33 -6.92 9.74 8.65
CA GLY A 33 -6.71 8.92 9.84
C GLY A 33 -7.96 8.17 10.31
N VAL A 34 -8.95 7.98 9.44
CA VAL A 34 -10.17 7.24 9.76
C VAL A 34 -9.94 5.74 9.57
N TYR A 35 -10.25 4.95 10.59
CA TYR A 35 -10.23 3.49 10.51
C TYR A 35 -11.26 3.01 9.48
N THR A 36 -10.81 2.23 8.50
CA THR A 36 -11.62 1.87 7.33
C THR A 36 -11.51 0.38 7.03
N LEU A 37 -12.65 -0.28 6.80
CA LEU A 37 -12.71 -1.62 6.20
C LEU A 37 -13.02 -1.48 4.70
N GLY A 38 -12.00 -1.60 3.87
CA GLY A 38 -12.14 -1.54 2.41
C GLY A 38 -12.31 -2.92 1.80
N ILE A 39 -13.51 -3.24 1.30
CA ILE A 39 -13.78 -4.47 0.55
C ILE A 39 -13.67 -4.16 -0.94
N LEU A 40 -12.62 -4.67 -1.59
CA LEU A 40 -12.45 -4.53 -3.03
C LEU A 40 -12.14 -5.90 -3.67
N PRO A 41 -12.69 -6.20 -4.87
CA PRO A 41 -12.34 -7.39 -5.63
C PRO A 41 -10.84 -7.48 -5.95
N THR A 42 -10.35 -8.68 -6.25
CA THR A 42 -8.99 -8.88 -6.75
C THR A 42 -8.76 -8.12 -8.07
N GLY A 43 -7.50 -7.74 -8.35
CA GLY A 43 -7.16 -6.99 -9.57
C GLY A 43 -7.58 -5.50 -9.60
N THR A 44 -8.38 -5.04 -8.63
CA THR A 44 -8.85 -3.64 -8.55
C THR A 44 -7.84 -2.68 -7.91
N GLY A 45 -6.61 -3.12 -7.63
CA GLY A 45 -5.55 -2.24 -7.11
C GLY A 45 -5.69 -1.86 -5.63
N LYS A 46 -6.25 -2.73 -4.80
CA LYS A 46 -6.45 -2.50 -3.35
C LYS A 46 -5.21 -2.04 -2.58
N SER A 47 -4.00 -2.45 -2.95
CA SER A 47 -2.77 -1.97 -2.30
C SER A 47 -2.52 -0.48 -2.42
N LEU A 48 -3.01 0.16 -3.50
CA LEU A 48 -2.95 1.62 -3.63
C LEU A 48 -3.60 2.31 -2.43
N CYS A 49 -4.68 1.72 -1.92
CA CYS A 49 -5.47 2.25 -0.83
C CYS A 49 -4.70 2.41 0.49
N TYR A 50 -3.64 1.62 0.70
CA TYR A 50 -2.76 1.78 1.86
C TYR A 50 -1.39 2.35 1.49
N GLN A 51 -0.88 2.13 0.28
CA GLN A 51 0.44 2.62 -0.15
C GLN A 51 0.49 4.14 -0.25
N VAL A 52 -0.52 4.76 -0.87
CA VAL A 52 -0.59 6.24 -0.99
C VAL A 52 -0.59 6.92 0.39
N PRO A 53 -1.47 6.54 1.34
CA PRO A 53 -1.45 7.16 2.66
C PRO A 53 -0.19 6.82 3.48
N ALA A 54 0.41 5.64 3.29
CA ALA A 54 1.67 5.28 3.93
C ALA A 54 2.83 6.17 3.47
N LEU A 55 3.01 6.30 2.15
CA LEU A 55 4.05 7.13 1.56
C LEU A 55 3.85 8.61 1.91
N SER A 56 2.62 9.11 1.88
CA SER A 56 2.34 10.49 2.27
C SER A 56 2.69 10.76 3.74
N ARG A 57 2.47 9.80 4.64
CA ARG A 57 2.87 9.93 6.04
C ARG A 57 4.37 9.86 6.21
N PHE A 58 5.03 8.92 5.54
CA PHE A 58 6.48 8.80 5.55
C PHE A 58 7.15 10.09 5.07
N VAL A 59 6.75 10.64 3.93
CA VAL A 59 7.34 11.87 3.37
C VAL A 59 7.10 13.09 4.27
N ARG A 60 5.96 13.18 4.95
CA ARG A 60 5.63 14.35 5.78
C ARG A 60 6.23 14.30 7.18
N THR A 61 6.31 13.12 7.79
CA THR A 61 6.64 13.00 9.21
C THR A 61 7.63 11.88 9.54
N GLY A 62 8.15 11.17 8.52
CA GLY A 62 8.99 9.99 8.73
C GLY A 62 8.25 8.80 9.34
N ALA A 63 6.91 8.79 9.35
CA ALA A 63 6.14 7.76 10.02
C ALA A 63 6.24 6.40 9.30
N LEU A 64 6.56 5.36 10.06
CA LEU A 64 6.56 3.97 9.60
C LEU A 64 5.13 3.47 9.42
N SER A 65 4.87 2.80 8.29
CA SER A 65 3.60 2.11 8.03
C SER A 65 3.84 0.60 7.95
N ILE A 66 3.05 -0.17 8.72
CA ILE A 66 3.16 -1.63 8.76
C ILE A 66 2.02 -2.24 7.94
N VAL A 67 2.36 -3.08 6.97
CA VAL A 67 1.41 -3.85 6.16
C VAL A 67 1.59 -5.32 6.48
N ILE A 68 0.54 -5.96 6.99
CA ILE A 68 0.55 -7.38 7.33
C ILE A 68 0.06 -8.17 6.10
N SER A 69 0.89 -9.09 5.61
CA SER A 69 0.57 -9.98 4.49
C SER A 69 0.65 -11.43 4.94
N PRO A 70 -0.27 -12.31 4.52
CA PRO A 70 -0.23 -13.72 4.87
C PRO A 70 0.81 -14.52 4.08
N LEU A 71 1.28 -14.03 2.92
CA LEU A 71 2.18 -14.76 2.02
C LEU A 71 3.45 -13.96 1.73
N VAL A 72 4.61 -14.62 1.81
CA VAL A 72 5.91 -14.03 1.50
C VAL A 72 6.00 -13.58 0.05
N ALA A 73 5.53 -14.41 -0.90
CA ALA A 73 5.52 -14.05 -2.32
C ALA A 73 4.74 -12.74 -2.60
N LEU A 74 3.63 -12.52 -1.89
CA LEU A 74 2.88 -11.26 -2.01
C LEU A 74 3.63 -10.06 -1.43
N MET A 75 4.47 -10.27 -0.42
CA MET A 75 5.32 -9.21 0.15
C MET A 75 6.40 -8.84 -0.86
N GLU A 76 7.08 -9.83 -1.44
CA GLU A 76 8.13 -9.63 -2.45
C GLU A 76 7.60 -8.90 -3.69
N ASP A 77 6.43 -9.30 -4.20
CA ASP A 77 5.78 -8.63 -5.33
C ASP A 77 5.49 -7.15 -5.04
N GLN A 78 5.08 -6.82 -3.81
CA GLN A 78 4.81 -5.44 -3.40
C GLN A 78 6.10 -4.62 -3.28
N ILE A 79 7.15 -5.16 -2.67
CA ILE A 79 8.45 -4.50 -2.56
C ILE A 79 9.04 -4.26 -3.94
N LYS A 80 9.05 -5.28 -4.81
CA LYS A 80 9.51 -5.16 -6.19
C LYS A 80 8.75 -4.06 -6.92
N GLY A 81 7.42 -4.05 -6.82
CA GLY A 81 6.59 -3.02 -7.45
C GLY A 81 6.88 -1.60 -6.94
N LEU A 82 7.21 -1.42 -5.66
CA LEU A 82 7.60 -0.12 -5.12
C LEU A 82 8.99 0.32 -5.62
N ARG A 83 9.98 -0.59 -5.61
CA ARG A 83 11.34 -0.32 -6.11
C ARG A 83 11.37 0.00 -7.60
N GLU A 84 10.60 -0.70 -8.42
CA GLU A 84 10.42 -0.38 -9.85
C GLU A 84 9.91 1.05 -10.10
N ARG A 85 9.34 1.69 -9.07
CA ARG A 85 8.85 3.08 -9.10
C ARG A 85 9.81 4.06 -8.41
N GLY A 86 11.02 3.62 -8.06
CA GLY A 86 12.03 4.41 -7.37
C GLY A 86 11.76 4.61 -5.88
N ILE A 87 10.89 3.80 -5.28
CA ILE A 87 10.56 3.87 -3.85
C ILE A 87 11.41 2.84 -3.10
N GLU A 88 12.54 3.29 -2.57
CA GLU A 88 13.50 2.45 -1.85
C GLU A 88 13.17 2.29 -0.36
N SER A 89 12.31 3.15 0.19
CA SER A 89 11.88 3.13 1.61
C SER A 89 10.83 2.06 1.91
N CYS A 90 11.09 0.83 1.49
CA CYS A 90 10.25 -0.31 1.78
C CYS A 90 11.07 -1.59 2.01
N ALA A 91 10.65 -2.38 2.98
CA ALA A 91 11.25 -3.67 3.28
C ALA A 91 10.19 -4.70 3.71
N ALA A 92 10.53 -5.97 3.58
CA ALA A 92 9.70 -7.09 3.99
C ALA A 92 10.44 -7.90 5.06
N ILE A 93 9.74 -8.22 6.15
CA ILE A 93 10.25 -9.09 7.21
C ILE A 93 9.41 -10.36 7.20
N SER A 94 10.06 -11.53 7.14
CA SER A 94 9.40 -12.82 7.19
C SER A 94 10.12 -13.81 8.11
N GLY A 95 9.50 -14.96 8.34
CA GLY A 95 10.10 -16.08 9.06
C GLY A 95 11.22 -16.78 8.30
N LEU A 96 11.41 -16.47 7.01
CA LEU A 96 12.45 -17.09 6.17
C LEU A 96 13.81 -16.38 6.28
N LEU A 97 13.84 -15.17 6.84
CA LEU A 97 15.07 -14.43 7.08
C LEU A 97 15.79 -15.01 8.31
N SER A 98 17.11 -15.17 8.20
CA SER A 98 17.99 -15.39 9.34
C SER A 98 17.98 -14.18 10.28
N MET A 99 18.49 -14.37 11.51
CA MET A 99 18.56 -13.28 12.49
C MET A 99 19.41 -12.09 12.01
N PRO A 100 20.60 -12.27 11.39
CA PRO A 100 21.35 -11.17 10.81
C PRO A 100 20.57 -10.42 9.71
N GLU A 101 19.96 -11.14 8.76
CA GLU A 101 19.18 -10.52 7.68
C GLU A 101 17.98 -9.73 8.22
N ARG A 102 17.34 -10.23 9.28
CA ARG A 102 16.24 -9.51 9.95
C ARG A 102 16.73 -8.23 10.63
N ALA A 103 17.90 -8.25 11.26
CA ALA A 103 18.50 -7.07 11.87
C ALA A 103 18.83 -6.01 10.80
N ASP A 104 19.50 -6.42 9.71
CA ASP A 104 19.82 -5.53 8.58
C ASP A 104 18.59 -4.87 7.97
N VAL A 105 17.44 -5.54 7.97
CA VAL A 105 16.18 -4.96 7.49
C VAL A 105 15.61 -3.92 8.46
N LEU A 106 15.77 -4.13 9.76
CA LEU A 106 15.27 -3.23 10.81
C LEU A 106 16.13 -1.96 10.97
N ASP A 107 17.41 -2.04 10.61
CA ASP A 107 18.37 -0.93 10.73
C ASP A 107 18.32 0.06 9.54
N ARG A 108 17.51 -0.22 8.50
CA ARG A 108 17.30 0.66 7.34
C ARG A 108 16.26 1.74 7.60
#